data_AF-A0A2E0KFL5-F1
#
_entry.id   AF-A0A2E0KFL5-F1
#
_cell.length_a   1.000
_cell.length_b   1.000
_cell.length_c   1.000
_cell.angle_alpha   90.00
_cell.angle_beta   90.00
_cell.angle_gamma   90.00
#
_symmetry.space_group_name_H-M   'P 1'
#
loop_
_entity.id
_entity.type
_entity.pdbx_description
1 polymer ?
#
loop_
_entity_poly.entity_id
_entity_poly.type
_entity_poly.pdbx_seq_one_letter_code
_entity_poly.pdbx_strand_id
1 'polypeptide(L)' 'MAFASAPSCSIPLRVIHLRASLMRRLDQLRLTLSDQVESLPFGNETWMQTERELVAAEQALRQLRSLEC' A
#
# COMPACT_ATOMS: atom_id res chain seq x y z
N MET A 1 -38.79 -23.51 33.91
CA MET A 1 -38.82 -22.06 33.62
C MET A 1 -37.39 -21.61 33.41
N ALA A 2 -37.07 -21.16 32.20
CA ALA A 2 -35.72 -20.76 31.81
C ALA A 2 -35.47 -19.30 32.14
N PHE A 3 -34.35 -19.01 32.79
CA PHE A 3 -33.71 -17.69 32.73
C PHE A 3 -32.26 -17.94 32.34
N ALA A 4 -32.00 -17.96 31.03
CA ALA A 4 -30.65 -17.86 30.53
C ALA A 4 -30.17 -16.44 30.84
N SER A 5 -29.38 -16.30 31.90
CA SER A 5 -28.68 -15.06 32.23
C SER A 5 -27.79 -14.72 31.04
N ALA A 6 -28.21 -13.75 30.22
CA ALA A 6 -27.35 -13.24 29.16
C ALA A 6 -26.05 -12.74 29.81
N PRO A 7 -24.87 -13.16 29.35
CA PRO A 7 -23.62 -12.65 29.91
C PRO A 7 -23.59 -11.16 29.63
N SER A 8 -23.69 -10.35 30.69
CA SER A 8 -23.51 -8.91 30.61
C SER A 8 -22.04 -8.65 30.25
N CYS A 9 -21.75 -8.58 28.96
CA CYS A 9 -20.47 -8.07 28.46
C CYS A 9 -20.38 -6.59 28.80
N SER A 10 -19.86 -6.29 29.99
CA SER A 10 -19.54 -4.94 30.44
C SER A 10 -18.30 -4.45 29.68
N ILE A 11 -18.43 -4.21 28.38
CA ILE A 11 -17.38 -3.56 27.60
C ILE A 11 -17.27 -2.14 28.15
N PRO A 12 -16.11 -1.73 28.71
CA PRO A 12 -15.99 -0.41 29.27
C PRO A 12 -16.26 0.64 28.19
N LEU A 13 -17.05 1.68 28.50
CA LEU A 13 -17.36 2.78 27.56
C LEU A 13 -16.09 3.38 26.94
N ARG A 14 -14.99 3.40 27.70
CA ARG A 14 -13.66 3.80 27.21
C ARG A 14 -13.18 2.97 26.02
N VAL A 15 -13.41 1.66 26.03
CA VAL A 15 -13.03 0.74 24.94
C VAL A 15 -13.90 0.99 23.71
N ILE A 16 -15.20 1.25 23.90
CA ILE A 16 -16.13 1.59 22.81
C ILE A 16 -15.71 2.91 22.14
N HIS A 17 -15.44 3.94 22.93
CA HIS A 17 -14.98 5.24 22.44
C HIS A 17 -13.62 5.14 21.75
N LEU A 18 -12.68 4.37 22.31
CA LEU A 18 -11.37 4.14 21.71
C LEU A 18 -11.53 3.44 20.35
N ARG A 19 -12.35 2.39 20.27
CA ARG A 19 -12.63 1.69 19.01
C ARG A 19 -13.21 2.63 17.97
N ALA A 20 -14.21 3.45 18.33
CA ALA A 20 -14.82 4.39 17.42
C ALA A 20 -13.82 5.45 16.90
N SER A 21 -12.94 5.95 17.78
CA SER A 21 -11.89 6.90 17.42
C SER A 21 -10.85 6.27 16.48
N LEU A 22 -10.40 5.05 16.77
CA LEU A 22 -9.46 4.32 15.93
C LEU A 22 -10.05 4.00 14.55
N MET A 23 -11.33 3.61 14.48
CA MET A 23 -12.01 3.36 13.21
C MET A 23 -12.05 4.62 12.35
N ARG A 24 -12.44 5.78 12.91
CA ARG A 24 -12.42 7.06 12.18
C ARG A 24 -11.02 7.43 11.70
N ARG A 25 -10.00 7.21 12.54
CA ARG A 25 -8.62 7.52 12.17
C ARG A 25 -8.12 6.62 11.04
N LEU A 26 -8.49 5.34 11.07
CA LEU A 26 -8.17 4.38 10.03
C LEU A 26 -8.85 4.73 8.71
N ASP A 27 -10.12 5.15 8.72
CA ASP A 27 -10.81 5.61 7.52
C ASP A 27 -10.15 6.87 6.93
N GLN A 28 -9.77 7.83 7.77
CA GLN A 28 -9.02 9.01 7.33
C GLN A 28 -7.67 8.63 6.69
N LEU A 29 -6.91 7.74 7.33
CA LEU A 29 -5.62 7.29 6.80
C LEU A 29 -5.76 6.55 5.47
N ARG A 30 -6.85 5.79 5.29
CA ARG A 30 -7.14 5.12 4.01
C ARG A 30 -7.41 6.13 2.90
N LEU A 31 -8.21 7.17 3.17
CA LEU A 31 -8.47 8.23 2.20
C LEU A 31 -7.20 9.02 1.86
N THR A 32 -6.38 9.33 2.86
CA THR A 32 -5.09 9.98 2.61
C THR A 32 -4.15 9.10 1.79
N LEU A 33 -4.10 7.80 2.08
CA LEU A 33 -3.26 6.87 1.34
C LEU A 33 -3.74 6.71 -0.12
N SER A 34 -5.05 6.64 -0.36
CA SER A 34 -5.56 6.57 -1.73
C SER A 34 -5.24 7.83 -2.53
N ASP A 35 -5.41 9.00 -1.94
CA ASP A 35 -5.05 10.29 -2.56
C ASP A 35 -3.55 10.37 -2.85
N GLN A 36 -2.71 9.90 -1.93
CA GLN A 36 -1.26 9.80 -2.15
C GLN A 36 -0.92 8.85 -3.29
N VAL A 37 -1.59 7.70 -3.38
CA VAL A 37 -1.36 6.73 -4.46
C VAL A 37 -1.82 7.26 -5.81
N GLU A 38 -2.96 7.96 -5.88
CA GLU A 38 -3.44 8.59 -7.10
C GLU A 38 -2.58 9.79 -7.54
N SER A 39 -2.01 10.52 -6.58
CA SER A 39 -1.11 11.65 -6.82
C SER A 39 0.36 11.25 -6.95
N LEU A 40 0.70 9.96 -6.79
CA LEU A 40 2.05 9.48 -7.07
C LEU A 40 2.36 9.83 -8.53
N PRO A 41 3.48 10.53 -8.80
CA PRO A 41 3.84 10.83 -10.16
C PRO A 41 3.97 9.51 -10.92
N PHE A 42 3.52 9.50 -12.18
CA PHE A 42 3.75 8.46 -13.20
C PHE A 42 5.24 8.11 -13.41
N GLY A 43 6.14 8.62 -12.57
CA GLY A 43 7.58 8.38 -12.59
C GLY A 43 7.95 6.92 -12.36
N ASN A 44 7.10 6.08 -11.77
CA ASN A 44 7.44 4.65 -11.66
C ASN A 44 7.37 3.94 -13.02
N GLU A 45 6.43 4.32 -13.89
CA GLU A 45 6.34 3.78 -15.25
C GLU A 45 7.41 4.37 -16.16
N THR A 46 7.63 5.68 -16.11
CA THR A 46 8.71 6.34 -16.87
C THR A 46 10.08 5.81 -16.44
N TRP A 47 10.32 5.65 -15.14
CA TRP A 47 11.55 5.04 -14.62
C TRP A 47 11.69 3.59 -15.08
N MET A 48 10.64 2.77 -14.98
CA MET A 48 10.67 1.39 -15.46
C MET A 48 10.94 1.31 -16.97
N GLN A 49 10.41 2.24 -17.76
CA GLN A 49 10.66 2.31 -19.20
C GLN A 49 12.12 2.68 -19.48
N THR A 50 12.65 3.70 -18.79
CA THR A 50 14.06 4.09 -18.91
C THR A 50 14.99 2.94 -18.48
N GLU A 51 14.68 2.24 -17.38
CA GLU A 51 15.46 1.10 -16.92
C GLU A 51 15.50 -0.03 -17.96
N ARG A 52 14.35 -0.34 -18.59
CA ARG A 52 14.26 -1.35 -19.67
C ARG A 52 15.10 -0.96 -20.89
N GLU A 53 15.01 0.30 -21.32
CA GLU A 53 15.78 0.81 -22.45
C GLU A 53 17.29 0.77 -22.15
N LEU A 54 17.68 1.12 -20.92
CA LEU A 54 19.06 1.13 -20.48
C LEU A 54 19.65 -0.28 -20.46
N VAL A 55 18.92 -1.26 -19.89
CA VAL A 55 19.31 -2.67 -19.92
C VAL A 55 19.44 -3.20 -21.36
N ALA A 56 18.52 -2.84 -22.26
CA ALA A 56 18.59 -3.24 -23.66
C ALA A 56 19.83 -2.65 -24.37
N ALA A 57 20.13 -1.38 -24.13
CA ALA A 57 21.31 -0.71 -24.68
C ALA A 57 22.62 -1.35 -24.17
N GLU A 58 22.70 -1.66 -22.88
CA GLU A 58 23.86 -2.35 -22.29
C GLU A 58 24.09 -3.75 -22.86
N GLN A 59 23.00 -4.49 -23.15
CA GLN A 59 23.09 -5.80 -23.78
C GLN A 59 23.58 -5.70 -25.22
N ALA A 60 23.06 -4.75 -26.00
CA ALA A 60 23.52 -4.50 -27.36
C ALA A 60 25.01 -4.13 -27.40
N LEU A 61 25.46 -3.26 -26.48
CA LEU A 61 26.88 -2.91 -26.35
C LEU A 61 27.76 -4.11 -25.98
N ARG A 62 27.30 -5.00 -25.10
CA ARG A 62 28.01 -6.25 -24.76
C ARG A 62 28.11 -7.17 -25.97
N GLN A 63 27.04 -7.30 -26.75
CA GLN A 63 27.04 -8.11 -27.97
C GLN A 63 28.00 -7.56 -29.02
N LEU A 64 27.98 -6.25 -29.28
CA LEU A 64 28.92 -5.60 -30.19
C LEU A 64 30.37 -5.86 -29.77
N ARG A 65 30.70 -5.64 -28.49
CA ARG A 65 32.04 -5.93 -27.96
C ARG A 65 32.47 -7.40 -28.14
N SER A 66 31.52 -8.33 -28.07
CA SER A 66 31.82 -9.76 -28.27
C SER A 66 32.02 -10.15 -29.74
N LEU A 67 31.52 -9.34 -30.68
CA LEU A 67 31.68 -9.55 -32.13
C LEU A 67 32.96 -8.87 -32.69
N GLU A 68 33.57 -7.96 -31.92
CA GLU A 68 34.80 -7.25 -32.28
C GLU A 68 36.09 -8.01 -31.90
N CYS A 69 35.97 -9.28 -31.49
CA CYS A 69 37.08 -10.23 -31.28
C CYS A 69 37.10 -11.28 -32.40
#